data_AF-A0A381DWP2-F1
#
_entry.id   AF-A0A381DWP2-F1
#
_cell.length_a   1.000
_cell.length_b   1.000
_cell.length_c   1.000
_cell.angle_alpha   90.00
_cell.angle_beta   90.00
_cell.angle_gamma   90.00
#
_symmetry.space_group_name_H-M   'P 1'
#
loop_
_entity.id
_entity.type
_entity.pdbx_description
1 polymer ?
#
loop_
_entity_poly.entity_id
_entity_poly.type
_entity_poly.pdbx_seq_one_letter_code
_entity_poly.pdbx_strand_id
1 'polypeptide(L)'
;MDFVTALRTLRAAIDDPARHGERWHFTTRIPDAAELTDIRAATANALPEDYYRFIATCGSGEYFDDDWPVVFYDAAELRAQNAYYQELLAEELAALPPDAPAPQNGRLIVVGEHQAMGDWFGFDTSRAVPNFDIFIHDAADPSTYAEEAEWRHFADWIGQCVASKGQSTL
;
A
#
# COMPACT_ATOMS: atom_id res chain seq x y z
N MET A 1 5.03 -17.70 -3.69
CA MET A 1 3.64 -18.23 -3.58
C MET A 1 2.81 -17.52 -4.64
N ASP A 2 1.88 -18.17 -5.35
CA ASP A 2 1.03 -17.44 -6.31
C ASP A 2 0.00 -16.55 -5.58
N PHE A 3 -0.41 -15.45 -6.22
CA PHE A 3 -1.26 -14.43 -5.60
C PHE A 3 -2.63 -14.96 -5.15
N VAL A 4 -3.26 -15.84 -5.93
CA VAL A 4 -4.58 -16.39 -5.58
C VAL A 4 -4.49 -17.27 -4.33
N THR A 5 -3.44 -18.09 -4.25
CA THR A 5 -3.16 -18.88 -3.05
C THR A 5 -2.84 -18.00 -1.85
N ALA A 6 -2.11 -16.90 -2.05
CA ALA A 6 -1.81 -15.95 -0.98
C ALA A 6 -3.09 -15.30 -0.43
N LEU A 7 -3.97 -14.77 -1.30
CA LEU A 7 -5.24 -14.17 -0.89
C LEU A 7 -6.14 -15.14 -0.12
N ARG A 8 -6.27 -16.38 -0.60
CA ARG A 8 -7.05 -17.41 0.10
C ARG A 8 -6.46 -17.75 1.47
N THR A 9 -5.13 -17.78 1.57
CA THR A 9 -4.43 -18.07 2.83
C THR A 9 -4.62 -16.94 3.84
N LEU A 10 -4.47 -15.68 3.40
CA LEU A 10 -4.79 -14.50 4.22
C LEU A 10 -6.23 -14.53 4.68
N ARG A 11 -7.16 -14.73 3.74
CA ARG A 11 -8.58 -14.73 4.07
C ARG A 11 -8.91 -15.78 5.13
N ALA A 12 -8.42 -16.99 4.96
CA ALA A 12 -8.63 -18.06 5.92
C ALA A 12 -7.96 -17.79 7.28
N ALA A 13 -6.92 -16.95 7.33
CA ALA A 13 -6.28 -16.56 8.58
C ALA A 13 -7.02 -15.40 9.28
N ILE A 14 -7.50 -14.41 8.51
CA ILE A 14 -8.35 -13.33 9.01
C ILE A 14 -9.63 -13.87 9.64
N ASP A 15 -10.25 -14.88 9.03
CA ASP A 15 -11.51 -15.47 9.52
C ASP A 15 -11.30 -16.42 10.73
N ASP A 16 -10.06 -16.76 11.10
CA ASP A 16 -9.75 -17.79 12.10
C ASP A 16 -8.74 -17.26 13.16
N PRO A 17 -9.24 -16.73 14.29
CA PRO A 17 -8.40 -16.24 15.38
C PRO A 17 -7.42 -17.29 15.92
N ALA A 18 -7.68 -18.59 15.75
CA ALA A 18 -6.75 -19.64 16.19
C ALA A 18 -5.46 -19.70 15.34
N ARG A 19 -5.45 -19.03 14.19
CA ARG A 19 -4.26 -18.86 13.35
C ARG A 19 -3.43 -17.63 13.71
N HIS A 20 -3.94 -16.80 14.63
CA HIS A 20 -3.23 -15.61 15.04
C HIS A 20 -2.01 -15.99 15.89
N GLY A 21 -0.93 -15.25 15.71
CA GLY A 21 0.31 -15.34 16.47
C GLY A 21 1.01 -13.99 16.40
N GLU A 22 2.17 -13.86 17.05
CA GLU A 22 2.87 -12.58 17.27
C GLU A 22 3.05 -11.70 16.01
N ARG A 23 3.17 -12.31 14.81
CA ARG A 23 3.29 -11.60 13.51
C ARG A 23 2.21 -11.95 12.49
N TRP A 24 1.17 -12.63 12.95
CA TRP A 24 0.06 -13.06 12.11
C TRP A 24 -1.25 -12.57 12.73
N HIS A 25 -1.32 -11.29 13.05
CA HIS A 25 -2.48 -10.59 13.58
C HIS A 25 -3.21 -9.81 12.49
N PHE A 26 -4.53 -9.64 12.63
CA PHE A 26 -5.34 -8.89 11.70
C PHE A 26 -6.46 -8.13 12.40
N THR A 27 -6.53 -6.83 12.14
CA THR A 27 -7.68 -5.99 12.47
C THR A 27 -8.22 -5.43 11.15
N THR A 28 -8.99 -6.24 10.43
CA THR A 28 -9.43 -5.91 9.07
C THR A 28 -10.94 -5.80 8.93
N ARG A 29 -11.36 -5.01 7.93
CA ARG A 29 -12.76 -4.84 7.57
C ARG A 29 -12.91 -4.98 6.06
N ILE A 30 -13.70 -5.96 5.65
CA ILE A 30 -14.02 -6.17 4.23
C ILE A 30 -15.00 -5.09 3.80
N PRO A 31 -14.70 -4.32 2.74
CA PRO A 31 -15.63 -3.33 2.22
C PRO A 31 -16.84 -4.02 1.59
N ASP A 32 -18.00 -3.41 1.73
CA ASP A 32 -19.15 -3.79 0.90
C ASP A 32 -19.00 -3.32 -0.56
N ALA A 33 -20.00 -3.61 -1.40
CA ALA A 33 -19.94 -3.24 -2.82
C ALA A 33 -19.92 -1.71 -3.05
N ALA A 34 -20.59 -0.93 -2.20
CA ALA A 34 -20.61 0.52 -2.30
C ALA A 34 -19.24 1.09 -1.88
N GLU A 35 -18.66 0.57 -0.81
CA GLU A 35 -17.34 0.97 -0.33
C GLU A 35 -16.23 0.58 -1.31
N LEU A 36 -16.30 -0.61 -1.93
CA LEU A 36 -15.34 -0.99 -2.97
C LEU A 36 -15.45 -0.06 -4.19
N THR A 37 -16.67 0.34 -4.56
CA THR A 37 -16.90 1.35 -5.61
C THR A 37 -16.29 2.69 -5.19
N ASP A 38 -16.40 3.04 -3.92
CA ASP A 38 -15.87 4.28 -3.37
C ASP A 38 -14.33 4.30 -3.36
N ILE A 39 -13.68 3.19 -3.01
CA ILE A 39 -12.22 2.99 -3.09
C ILE A 39 -11.73 3.13 -4.53
N ARG A 40 -12.44 2.51 -5.48
CA ARG A 40 -12.17 2.65 -6.92
C ARG A 40 -12.29 4.10 -7.37
N ALA A 41 -13.32 4.82 -6.91
CA ALA A 41 -13.51 6.23 -7.23
C ALA A 41 -12.42 7.12 -6.60
N ALA A 42 -12.07 6.90 -5.33
CA ALA A 42 -11.03 7.63 -4.61
C ALA A 42 -9.66 7.53 -5.28
N THR A 43 -9.42 6.42 -5.97
CA THR A 43 -8.17 6.14 -6.69
C THR A 43 -8.31 6.35 -8.20
N ALA A 44 -9.43 6.92 -8.66
CA ALA A 44 -9.77 7.13 -10.07
C ALA A 44 -9.63 5.87 -10.96
N ASN A 45 -9.80 4.67 -10.40
CA ASN A 45 -9.54 3.38 -11.04
C ASN A 45 -8.11 3.21 -11.58
N ALA A 46 -7.13 3.94 -11.03
CA ALA A 46 -5.77 3.94 -11.54
C ALA A 46 -4.89 2.81 -10.96
N LEU A 47 -5.37 2.06 -9.97
CA LEU A 47 -4.60 0.97 -9.35
C LEU A 47 -4.73 -0.35 -10.14
N PRO A 48 -3.75 -1.26 -10.02
CA PRO A 48 -3.85 -2.59 -10.60
C PRO A 48 -5.04 -3.39 -10.06
N GLU A 49 -5.67 -4.21 -10.90
CA GLU A 49 -6.78 -5.08 -10.48
C GLU A 49 -6.43 -6.04 -9.33
N ASP A 50 -5.15 -6.42 -9.21
CA ASP A 50 -4.68 -7.23 -8.09
C ASP A 50 -4.87 -6.51 -6.73
N TYR A 51 -4.69 -5.19 -6.67
CA TYR A 51 -4.97 -4.42 -5.46
C TYR A 51 -6.45 -4.43 -5.12
N TYR A 52 -7.32 -4.13 -6.09
CA TYR A 52 -8.77 -4.15 -5.85
C TYR A 52 -9.27 -5.53 -5.47
N ARG A 53 -8.69 -6.59 -6.04
CA ARG A 53 -8.99 -7.97 -5.66
C ARG A 53 -8.55 -8.28 -4.23
N PHE A 54 -7.37 -7.82 -3.82
CA PHE A 54 -6.91 -7.94 -2.44
C PHE A 54 -7.86 -7.26 -1.47
N ILE A 55 -8.17 -5.97 -1.69
CA ILE A 55 -9.06 -5.19 -0.81
C ILE A 55 -10.46 -5.80 -0.73
N ALA A 56 -11.02 -6.25 -1.86
CA ALA A 56 -12.32 -6.92 -1.86
C ALA A 56 -12.31 -8.27 -1.13
N THR A 57 -11.16 -8.94 -1.04
CA THR A 57 -11.04 -10.27 -0.42
C THR A 57 -10.68 -10.19 1.06
N CYS A 58 -9.70 -9.35 1.40
CA CYS A 58 -9.07 -9.29 2.71
C CYS A 58 -9.44 -8.04 3.51
N GLY A 59 -9.86 -6.96 2.85
CA GLY A 59 -10.30 -5.72 3.49
C GLY A 59 -9.20 -4.67 3.69
N SER A 60 -9.58 -3.54 4.26
CA SER A 60 -8.68 -2.52 4.79
C SER A 60 -8.43 -2.76 6.29
N GLY A 61 -7.43 -2.09 6.87
CA GLY A 61 -7.05 -2.21 8.28
C GLY A 61 -5.64 -2.79 8.48
N GLU A 62 -5.40 -3.32 9.67
CA GLU A 62 -4.08 -3.75 10.14
C GLU A 62 -3.80 -5.22 9.79
N TYR A 63 -2.56 -5.48 9.38
CA TYR A 63 -2.06 -6.78 9.00
C TYR A 63 -0.71 -7.08 9.66
N PHE A 64 -0.53 -8.37 9.99
CA PHE A 64 0.69 -9.02 10.43
C PHE A 64 1.12 -8.71 11.87
N ASP A 65 1.96 -7.70 12.10
CA ASP A 65 2.56 -7.43 13.40
C ASP A 65 1.59 -6.60 14.28
N ASP A 66 1.51 -6.93 15.57
CA ASP A 66 0.64 -6.23 16.54
C ASP A 66 1.19 -4.85 16.94
N ASP A 67 2.51 -4.76 17.09
CA ASP A 67 3.16 -3.53 17.54
C ASP A 67 3.40 -2.58 16.37
N TRP A 68 3.65 -3.14 15.19
CA TRP A 68 4.03 -2.38 13.99
C TRP A 68 3.35 -2.89 12.72
N PRO A 69 2.01 -2.80 12.64
CA PRO A 69 1.25 -3.39 11.54
C PRO A 69 1.57 -2.75 10.18
N VAL A 70 1.30 -3.52 9.14
CA VAL A 70 1.04 -2.98 7.80
C VAL A 70 -0.43 -2.57 7.77
N VAL A 71 -0.71 -1.30 7.47
CA VAL A 71 -2.07 -0.77 7.42
C VAL A 71 -2.46 -0.49 5.98
N PHE A 72 -3.59 -1.02 5.56
CA PHE A 72 -4.24 -0.68 4.29
C PHE A 72 -5.39 0.28 4.51
N TYR A 73 -5.42 1.35 3.73
CA TYR A 73 -6.39 2.41 3.89
C TYR A 73 -7.78 2.05 3.33
N ASP A 74 -8.82 2.49 4.03
CA ASP A 74 -10.18 2.56 3.51
C ASP A 74 -10.39 3.77 2.58
N ALA A 75 -11.61 3.96 2.07
CA ALA A 75 -11.89 5.04 1.12
C ALA A 75 -11.71 6.46 1.71
N ALA A 76 -11.95 6.64 3.01
CA ALA A 76 -11.79 7.94 3.65
C ALA A 76 -10.29 8.22 3.89
N GLU A 77 -9.56 7.23 4.39
CA GLU A 77 -8.12 7.28 4.60
C GLU A 77 -7.37 7.50 3.29
N LEU A 78 -7.73 6.78 2.21
CA LEU A 78 -7.16 6.98 0.88
C LEU A 78 -7.26 8.43 0.44
N ARG A 79 -8.43 9.06 0.57
CA ARG A 79 -8.60 10.47 0.19
C ARG A 79 -7.77 11.40 1.04
N ALA A 80 -7.80 11.21 2.36
CA ALA A 80 -7.09 12.07 3.30
C ALA A 80 -5.57 11.99 3.08
N GLN A 81 -5.03 10.78 3.00
CA GLN A 81 -3.59 10.54 2.87
C GLN A 81 -3.07 10.95 1.49
N ASN A 82 -3.82 10.70 0.42
CA ASN A 82 -3.41 11.18 -0.91
C ASN A 82 -3.52 12.71 -1.03
N ALA A 83 -4.52 13.34 -0.40
CA ALA A 83 -4.57 14.81 -0.36
C ALA A 83 -3.36 15.39 0.38
N TYR A 84 -3.02 14.81 1.54
CA TYR A 84 -1.85 15.21 2.32
C TYR A 84 -0.53 15.00 1.55
N TYR A 85 -0.38 13.86 0.86
CA TYR A 85 0.76 13.62 -0.02
C TYR A 85 0.88 14.69 -1.12
N GLN A 86 -0.22 15.10 -1.75
CA GLN A 86 -0.19 16.14 -2.77
C GLN A 86 0.21 17.51 -2.20
N GLU A 87 -0.18 17.83 -0.95
CA GLU A 87 0.28 19.03 -0.25
C GLU A 87 1.79 19.00 -0.01
N LEU A 88 2.32 17.89 0.54
CA LEU A 88 3.76 17.70 0.75
C LEU A 88 4.55 17.82 -0.55
N LEU A 89 4.07 17.15 -1.62
CA LEU A 89 4.70 17.22 -2.93
C LEU A 89 4.72 18.66 -3.46
N ALA A 90 3.64 19.42 -3.29
CA ALA A 90 3.60 20.82 -3.72
C ALA A 90 4.61 21.70 -2.95
N GLU A 91 4.77 21.47 -1.64
CA GLU A 91 5.76 22.17 -0.81
C GLU A 91 7.20 21.85 -1.26
N GLU A 92 7.51 20.58 -1.48
CA GLU A 92 8.83 20.16 -1.97
C GLU A 92 9.12 20.73 -3.36
N LEU A 93 8.16 20.66 -4.28
CA LEU A 93 8.28 21.23 -5.61
C LEU A 93 8.55 22.74 -5.58
N ALA A 94 7.93 23.46 -4.65
CA ALA A 94 8.16 24.90 -4.48
C ALA A 94 9.53 25.22 -3.89
N ALA A 95 10.12 24.30 -3.12
CA ALA A 95 11.45 24.44 -2.54
C ALA A 95 12.59 24.08 -3.52
N LEU A 96 12.28 23.44 -4.65
CA LEU A 96 13.28 23.08 -5.64
C LEU A 96 13.95 24.30 -6.28
N PRO A 97 15.27 24.23 -6.57
CA PRO A 97 15.94 25.23 -7.38
C PRO A 97 15.24 25.41 -8.75
N PRO A 98 15.23 26.61 -9.34
CA PRO A 98 14.56 26.87 -10.63
C PRO A 98 15.02 25.98 -11.78
N ASP A 99 16.26 25.46 -11.70
CA ASP A 99 16.88 24.63 -12.72
C ASP A 99 16.79 23.12 -12.41
N ALA A 100 16.16 22.74 -11.29
CA ALA A 100 15.97 21.34 -10.94
C ALA A 100 14.88 20.73 -11.84
N PRO A 101 15.09 19.51 -12.36
CA PRO A 101 14.04 18.81 -13.09
C PRO A 101 12.84 18.59 -12.15
N ALA A 102 11.63 18.88 -12.65
CA ALA A 102 10.42 18.59 -11.89
C ALA A 102 10.32 17.08 -11.64
N PRO A 103 10.15 16.63 -10.38
CA PRO A 103 9.90 15.24 -10.06
C PRO A 103 8.72 14.69 -10.86
N GLN A 104 8.78 13.42 -11.25
CA GLN A 104 7.76 12.76 -12.08
C GLN A 104 6.47 12.39 -11.28
N ASN A 105 6.31 12.91 -10.07
CA ASN A 105 5.68 12.17 -8.96
C ASN A 105 4.23 12.55 -8.66
N GLY A 106 3.59 13.39 -9.48
CA GLY A 106 2.16 13.72 -9.35
C GLY A 106 1.20 12.55 -9.66
N ARG A 107 1.71 11.32 -9.71
CA ARG A 107 0.98 10.10 -10.09
C ARG A 107 1.14 8.97 -9.07
N LEU A 108 1.80 9.22 -7.94
CA LEU A 108 1.80 8.30 -6.82
C LEU A 108 0.39 8.26 -6.21
N ILE A 109 -0.09 7.05 -5.92
CA ILE A 109 -1.25 6.83 -5.09
C ILE A 109 -0.81 6.04 -3.86
N VAL A 110 -0.84 6.67 -2.69
CA VAL A 110 -0.59 6.03 -1.41
C VAL A 110 -1.79 5.15 -1.05
N VAL A 111 -1.54 3.89 -0.67
CA VAL A 111 -2.61 2.94 -0.34
C VAL A 111 -2.53 2.37 1.07
N GLY A 112 -1.48 2.72 1.80
CA GLY A 112 -1.25 2.28 3.16
C GLY A 112 0.11 2.72 3.71
N GLU A 113 0.41 2.22 4.90
CA GLU A 113 1.63 2.51 5.63
C GLU A 113 2.17 1.28 6.36
N HIS A 114 3.48 1.23 6.53
CA HIS A 114 4.15 0.28 7.39
C HIS A 114 4.53 0.97 8.71
N GLN A 115 3.83 0.69 9.81
CA GLN A 115 3.96 1.47 11.04
C GLN A 115 5.34 1.35 11.72
N ALA A 116 6.10 0.27 11.48
CA ALA A 116 7.46 0.13 12.03
C ALA A 116 8.40 1.30 11.66
N MET A 117 8.23 1.86 10.45
CA MET A 117 9.07 2.94 9.93
C MET A 117 8.29 4.23 9.66
N GLY A 118 6.95 4.17 9.70
CA GLY A 118 6.09 5.27 9.26
C GLY A 118 6.08 5.44 7.74
N ASP A 119 6.57 4.43 7.01
CA ASP A 119 6.75 4.49 5.56
C ASP A 119 5.43 4.25 4.85
N TRP A 120 5.14 5.08 3.85
CA TRP A 120 4.00 4.89 2.97
C TRP A 120 4.32 3.86 1.91
N PHE A 121 3.32 3.09 1.50
CA PHE A 121 3.44 2.27 0.30
C PHE A 121 2.29 2.56 -0.64
N GLY A 122 2.55 2.36 -1.92
CA GLY A 122 1.66 2.90 -2.93
C GLY A 122 2.02 2.46 -4.33
N PHE A 123 1.35 3.10 -5.28
CA PHE A 123 1.54 2.82 -6.69
C PHE A 123 1.97 4.07 -7.46
N ASP A 124 3.05 3.97 -8.22
CA ASP A 124 3.44 4.98 -9.19
C ASP A 124 2.67 4.74 -10.51
N THR A 125 1.53 5.40 -10.66
CA THR A 125 0.65 5.23 -11.83
C THR A 125 1.21 5.88 -13.11
N SER A 126 2.40 6.50 -13.05
CA SER A 126 3.11 6.96 -14.24
C SER A 126 3.80 5.81 -15.00
N ARG A 127 4.15 4.73 -14.29
CA ARG A 127 4.89 3.58 -14.84
C ARG A 127 3.94 2.57 -15.45
N ALA A 128 4.36 1.99 -16.59
CA ALA A 128 3.57 0.94 -17.25
C ALA A 128 3.52 -0.36 -16.42
N VAL A 129 4.67 -0.77 -15.88
CA VAL A 129 4.94 -1.81 -14.86
C VAL A 129 6.46 -1.95 -14.72
N PRO A 130 7.02 -2.37 -13.57
CA PRO A 130 6.38 -2.44 -12.25
C PRO A 130 6.05 -1.07 -11.66
N ASN A 131 5.08 -1.03 -10.75
CA ASN A 131 4.52 0.23 -10.25
C ASN A 131 4.08 0.20 -8.79
N PHE A 132 4.38 -0.84 -8.01
CA PHE A 132 4.14 -0.85 -6.56
C PHE A 132 5.48 -0.72 -5.87
N ASP A 133 5.60 0.13 -4.87
CA ASP A 133 6.84 0.32 -4.12
C ASP A 133 6.48 0.74 -2.66
N ILE A 134 7.39 0.48 -1.72
CA ILE A 134 7.36 1.04 -0.35
C ILE A 134 8.29 2.25 -0.35
N PHE A 135 7.79 3.39 0.12
CA PHE A 135 8.45 4.68 0.06
C PHE A 135 8.61 5.26 1.46
N ILE A 136 9.77 5.83 1.73
CA ILE A 136 10.03 6.52 2.99
C ILE A 136 9.30 7.86 2.97
N HIS A 137 8.56 8.16 4.04
CA HIS A 137 7.80 9.40 4.18
C HIS A 137 8.67 10.68 4.27
N ASP A 138 9.99 10.52 4.43
CA ASP A 138 10.98 11.59 4.58
C ASP A 138 11.28 12.34 3.27
N ALA A 139 10.78 11.88 2.11
CA ALA A 139 10.80 12.67 0.87
C ALA A 139 9.54 12.39 0.03
N ALA A 140 8.87 13.45 -0.43
CA ALA A 140 7.73 13.35 -1.33
C ALA A 140 8.13 12.92 -2.74
N ASP A 141 9.43 12.90 -3.06
CA ASP A 141 9.99 12.24 -4.25
C ASP A 141 10.30 10.75 -4.03
N PRO A 142 9.40 9.83 -4.45
CA PRO A 142 9.62 8.41 -4.26
C PRO A 142 10.64 7.85 -5.26
N SER A 143 10.97 8.58 -6.33
CA SER A 143 12.02 8.20 -7.28
C SER A 143 13.42 8.23 -6.64
N THR A 144 13.59 9.01 -5.57
CA THR A 144 14.79 9.03 -4.73
C THR A 144 15.15 7.64 -4.20
N TYR A 145 14.13 6.81 -3.93
CA TYR A 145 14.29 5.48 -3.35
C TYR A 145 13.85 4.35 -4.29
N ALA A 146 13.41 4.66 -5.51
CA ALA A 146 12.90 3.67 -6.45
C ALA A 146 13.96 2.66 -6.91
N GLU A 147 15.25 3.01 -6.87
CA GLU A 147 16.34 2.05 -7.11
C GLU A 147 16.51 1.04 -5.97
N GLU A 148 16.16 1.44 -4.74
CA GLU A 148 16.31 0.67 -3.51
C GLU A 148 15.05 -0.14 -3.15
N ALA A 149 13.92 0.13 -3.79
CA ALA A 149 12.66 -0.59 -3.56
C ALA A 149 12.80 -2.09 -3.87
N GLU A 150 12.76 -2.90 -2.81
CA GLU A 150 12.85 -4.37 -2.87
C GLU A 150 11.60 -4.99 -3.54
N TRP A 151 10.46 -4.31 -3.41
CA TRP A 151 9.17 -4.79 -3.89
C TRP A 151 8.65 -3.93 -5.01
N ARG A 152 8.47 -4.53 -6.17
CA ARG A 152 8.05 -3.85 -7.41
C ARG A 152 6.66 -4.28 -7.90
N HIS A 153 6.16 -5.41 -7.38
CA HIS A 153 4.87 -5.99 -7.71
C HIS A 153 4.09 -6.30 -6.44
N PHE A 154 2.93 -5.69 -6.31
CA PHE A 154 2.04 -5.86 -5.15
C PHE A 154 1.70 -7.33 -4.87
N ALA A 155 1.40 -8.09 -5.92
CA ALA A 155 1.04 -9.50 -5.82
C ALA A 155 2.19 -10.37 -5.26
N ASP A 156 3.43 -10.08 -5.66
CA ASP A 156 4.61 -10.80 -5.20
C ASP A 156 4.91 -10.45 -3.74
N TRP A 157 4.81 -9.16 -3.37
CA TRP A 157 4.96 -8.70 -1.99
C TRP A 157 3.95 -9.38 -1.06
N ILE A 158 2.64 -9.38 -1.41
CA ILE A 158 1.62 -10.12 -0.64
C ILE A 158 2.00 -11.60 -0.54
N GLY A 159 2.43 -12.22 -1.64
CA GLY A 159 2.87 -13.61 -1.65
C GLY A 159 4.01 -13.90 -0.66
N GLN A 160 4.96 -12.97 -0.53
CA GLN A 160 6.06 -13.06 0.42
C GLN A 160 5.61 -12.82 1.86
N CYS A 161 4.81 -11.78 2.13
CA CYS A 161 4.27 -11.51 3.47
C CYS A 161 3.55 -12.74 4.02
N VAL A 162 2.76 -13.40 3.18
CA VAL A 162 2.04 -14.62 3.56
C VAL A 162 2.95 -15.82 3.74
N ALA A 163 3.88 -16.06 2.82
CA ALA A 163 4.81 -17.19 2.91
C ALA A 163 5.71 -17.09 4.15
N SER A 164 6.09 -15.87 4.51
CA SER A 164 6.95 -15.55 5.66
C SER A 164 6.19 -15.37 6.96
N LYS A 165 4.84 -15.45 6.96
CA LYS A 165 4.03 -15.24 8.16
C LYS A 165 4.20 -13.83 8.77
N GLY A 166 4.32 -12.81 7.93
CA GLY A 166 4.58 -11.43 8.36
C GLY A 166 6.02 -11.15 8.77
N GLN A 167 6.97 -12.08 8.56
CA GLN A 167 8.39 -11.82 8.86
C GLN A 167 9.09 -10.97 7.80
N SER A 168 8.56 -10.94 6.57
CA SER A 168 9.09 -10.16 5.46
C SER A 168 7.97 -9.29 4.89
N THR A 169 7.78 -8.13 5.51
CA THR A 169 6.84 -7.08 5.09
C THR A 169 7.55 -5.83 4.55
N LEU A 170 8.86 -5.74 4.78
CA LEU A 170 9.80 -4.78 4.20
C LEU A 170 10.75 -5.52 3.26
#